data_AF-A0A0F9C006-F1
#
_entry.id   AF-A0A0F9C006-F1
#
_cell.length_a   1.000
_cell.length_b   1.000
_cell.length_c   1.000
_cell.angle_alpha   90.00
_cell.angle_beta   90.00
_cell.angle_gamma   90.00
#
_symmetry.space_group_name_H-M   'P 1'
#
loop_
_entity.id
_entity.type
_entity.pdbx_description
1 polymer ?
#
loop_
_entity_poly.entity_id
_entity_poly.type
_entity_poly.pdbx_seq_one_letter_code
_entity_poly.pdbx_strand_id
1 'polypeptide(L)'
;MARSIRKQLGVLFPSKRRRVKQSEEHYTESRRRRLEGGRTVVWFSCGATSAVAAKLAIMRYDGTRDVRICYCDTGSEHPDNARFLRDCEEWFGREVEILRSAEYRDIWDVYRRTRYLVGVRGARCTVELKKKMRQQYEQIASDIQVFGLVAVEADRVARFRQNNPEMYLETPLIDRGLDKADCLAIIEKSGIEIPMMYRLKFNHSNCVPCVKGQQGYWNKIRKAFPEAFERMSAMEQELGVAINKTYRGGERTRVFLKDLPENAGNYDDEPDISCGLGCGEVMRELEECEA
;
A
#
# COMPACT_ATOMS: atom_id res chain seq x y z
N MET A 1 -26.74 18.31 9.09
CA MET A 1 -26.16 17.46 8.04
C MET A 1 -25.59 16.12 8.56
N ALA A 2 -24.85 16.07 9.68
CA ALA A 2 -24.21 14.84 10.19
C ALA A 2 -25.15 13.64 10.52
N ARG A 3 -26.43 13.88 10.84
CA ARG A 3 -27.41 12.81 11.11
C ARG A 3 -27.94 12.10 9.85
N SER A 4 -27.81 12.73 8.68
CA SER A 4 -28.36 12.20 7.42
C SER A 4 -27.46 11.11 6.83
N ILE A 5 -26.14 11.25 6.95
CA ILE A 5 -25.14 10.30 6.42
C ILE A 5 -25.16 8.96 7.19
N ARG A 6 -25.34 8.97 8.52
CA ARG A 6 -25.49 7.74 9.33
C ARG A 6 -26.68 6.89 8.87
N LYS A 7 -27.74 7.51 8.36
CA LYS A 7 -28.97 6.81 7.91
C LYS A 7 -28.81 6.20 6.52
N GLN A 8 -28.06 6.84 5.61
CA GLN A 8 -27.82 6.31 4.26
C GLN A 8 -26.87 5.10 4.24
N LEU A 9 -25.87 5.05 5.12
CA LEU A 9 -24.97 3.88 5.22
C LEU A 9 -25.58 2.70 6.00
N GLY A 10 -26.52 2.95 6.91
CA GLY A 10 -27.21 1.91 7.68
C GLY A 10 -28.15 1.03 6.84
N VAL A 11 -28.56 1.48 5.65
CA VAL A 11 -29.48 0.75 4.76
C VAL A 11 -28.75 -0.23 3.83
N LEU A 12 -27.45 -0.01 3.56
CA LEU A 12 -26.63 -0.92 2.73
C LEU A 12 -26.05 -2.13 3.49
N PHE A 13 -26.14 -2.15 4.82
CA PHE A 13 -25.59 -3.23 5.64
C PHE A 13 -26.68 -3.83 6.54
N PRO A 14 -27.34 -4.92 6.13
CA PRO A 14 -28.18 -5.68 7.04
C PRO A 14 -27.32 -6.17 8.20
N SER A 15 -27.75 -5.89 9.43
CA SER A 15 -27.08 -6.33 10.65
C SER A 15 -27.17 -7.84 10.84
N LYS A 16 -26.50 -8.63 10.00
CA LYS A 16 -26.19 -10.01 10.33
C LYS A 16 -24.90 -9.97 11.14
N ARG A 17 -25.06 -9.90 12.48
CA ARG A 17 -24.00 -10.22 13.44
C ARG A 17 -23.59 -11.69 13.25
N ARG A 18 -22.83 -11.99 12.19
CA ARG A 18 -21.89 -13.11 12.26
C ARG A 18 -20.73 -12.59 13.07
N ARG A 19 -20.74 -12.87 14.37
CA ARG A 19 -19.53 -12.83 15.18
C ARG A 19 -18.55 -13.80 14.50
N VAL A 20 -17.62 -13.26 13.72
CA VAL A 20 -16.39 -13.97 13.41
C VAL A 20 -15.66 -14.06 14.75
N LYS A 21 -15.90 -15.17 15.45
CA LYS A 21 -15.12 -15.59 16.62
C LYS A 21 -13.73 -15.89 16.08
N GLN A 22 -12.80 -14.94 16.16
CA GLN A 22 -11.36 -15.16 16.26
C GLN A 22 -10.62 -13.83 16.26
N SER A 23 -10.40 -13.24 17.45
CA SER A 23 -9.32 -12.27 17.67
C SER A 23 -9.03 -11.96 19.15
N GLU A 24 -9.49 -12.75 20.12
CA GLU A 24 -9.25 -12.45 21.56
C GLU A 24 -8.43 -13.51 22.31
N GLU A 25 -8.37 -14.76 21.84
CA GLU A 25 -7.88 -15.89 22.64
C GLU A 25 -6.34 -15.97 22.80
N HIS A 26 -5.56 -15.20 22.03
CA HIS A 26 -4.09 -15.24 22.10
C HIS A 26 -3.44 -14.01 22.78
N TYR A 27 -4.22 -13.17 23.45
CA TYR A 27 -3.68 -11.97 24.11
C TYR A 27 -3.60 -12.15 25.61
N THR A 28 -2.39 -11.99 26.15
CA THR A 28 -2.21 -11.87 27.60
C THR A 28 -3.01 -10.68 28.12
N GLU A 29 -3.52 -10.81 29.34
CA GLU A 29 -4.24 -9.73 30.04
C GLU A 29 -3.44 -8.41 30.07
N SER A 30 -2.12 -8.51 30.21
CA SER A 30 -1.20 -7.37 30.16
C SER A 30 -1.16 -6.68 28.79
N ARG A 31 -1.33 -7.41 27.69
CA ARG A 31 -1.35 -6.86 26.33
C ARG A 31 -2.71 -6.24 26.03
N ARG A 32 -3.82 -6.79 26.53
CA ARG A 32 -5.15 -6.16 26.42
C ARG A 32 -5.21 -4.80 27.11
N ARG A 33 -4.70 -4.70 28.34
CA ARG A 33 -4.65 -3.42 29.08
C ARG A 33 -3.81 -2.35 28.39
N ARG A 34 -2.72 -2.73 27.71
CA ARG A 34 -1.92 -1.77 26.91
C ARG A 34 -2.63 -1.30 25.65
N LEU A 35 -3.53 -2.13 25.11
CA LEU A 35 -4.34 -1.73 23.98
C LEU A 35 -5.45 -0.79 24.44
N GLU A 36 -6.09 -0.98 25.59
CA GLU A 36 -7.16 -0.09 26.08
C GLU A 36 -6.73 1.40 26.14
N GLY A 37 -7.47 2.27 25.45
CA GLY A 37 -7.18 3.71 25.39
C GLY A 37 -5.96 4.12 24.54
N GLY A 38 -5.29 3.17 23.86
CA GLY A 38 -4.13 3.43 22.99
C GLY A 38 -4.49 4.01 21.61
N ARG A 39 -3.48 4.14 20.74
CA ARG A 39 -3.68 4.64 19.37
C ARG A 39 -4.16 3.55 18.42
N THR A 40 -4.84 3.96 17.37
CA THR A 40 -5.08 3.15 16.16
C THR A 40 -4.44 3.89 14.99
N VAL A 41 -3.38 3.32 14.42
CA VAL A 41 -2.64 3.92 13.32
C VAL A 41 -3.10 3.28 12.01
N VAL A 42 -3.72 4.09 11.16
CA VAL A 42 -4.17 3.68 9.83
C VAL A 42 -3.16 4.11 8.79
N TRP A 43 -2.74 3.16 7.96
CA TRP A 43 -1.78 3.42 6.89
C TRP A 43 -2.49 3.72 5.58
N PHE A 44 -2.67 5.01 5.34
CA PHE A 44 -3.27 5.55 4.14
C PHE A 44 -2.23 5.69 3.03
N SER A 45 -2.62 5.36 1.80
CA SER A 45 -1.71 5.29 0.64
C SER A 45 -2.26 6.01 -0.59
N CYS A 46 -3.21 6.95 -0.39
CA CYS A 46 -3.93 7.61 -1.48
C CYS A 46 -4.59 6.65 -2.49
N GLY A 47 -4.97 5.46 -2.03
CA GLY A 47 -5.68 4.45 -2.81
C GLY A 47 -7.08 4.18 -2.23
N ALA A 48 -7.98 3.64 -3.05
CA ALA A 48 -9.37 3.41 -2.63
C ALA A 48 -9.48 2.45 -1.43
N THR A 49 -8.69 1.37 -1.42
CA THR A 49 -8.75 0.37 -0.34
C THR A 49 -8.27 0.96 0.99
N SER A 50 -7.16 1.70 1.01
CA SER A 50 -6.66 2.33 2.24
C SER A 50 -7.55 3.46 2.73
N ALA A 51 -8.21 4.20 1.83
CA ALA A 51 -9.22 5.20 2.20
C ALA A 51 -10.44 4.57 2.90
N VAL A 52 -11.00 3.50 2.33
CA VAL A 52 -12.15 2.80 2.94
C VAL A 52 -11.75 2.15 4.27
N ALA A 53 -10.55 1.57 4.36
CA ALA A 53 -10.04 1.02 5.62
C ALA A 53 -9.92 2.10 6.71
N ALA A 54 -9.48 3.31 6.37
CA ALA A 54 -9.45 4.46 7.29
C ALA A 54 -10.84 4.85 7.76
N LYS A 55 -11.81 4.94 6.86
CA LYS A 55 -13.20 5.25 7.25
C LYS A 55 -13.78 4.20 8.20
N LEU A 56 -13.54 2.91 7.93
CA LEU A 56 -13.98 1.82 8.79
C LEU A 56 -13.31 1.85 10.16
N ALA A 57 -12.02 2.16 10.23
CA ALA A 57 -11.29 2.30 11.49
C ALA A 57 -11.83 3.46 12.31
N ILE A 58 -12.08 4.62 11.70
CA ILE A 58 -12.73 5.77 12.35
C ILE A 58 -14.10 5.34 12.90
N MET A 59 -14.96 4.75 12.08
CA MET A 59 -16.29 4.32 12.51
C MET A 59 -16.26 3.35 13.70
N ARG A 60 -15.22 2.52 13.79
CA ARG A 60 -15.07 1.52 14.86
C ARG A 60 -14.54 2.13 16.16
N TYR A 61 -13.60 3.07 16.06
CA TYR A 61 -12.77 3.48 17.19
C TYR A 61 -12.95 4.93 17.63
N ASP A 62 -13.66 5.75 16.86
CA ASP A 62 -13.93 7.13 17.22
C ASP A 62 -14.60 7.23 18.61
N GLY A 63 -14.09 8.13 19.45
CA GLY A 63 -14.48 8.28 20.86
C GLY A 63 -13.94 7.22 21.84
N THR A 64 -13.24 6.18 21.37
CA THR A 64 -12.66 5.13 22.24
C THR A 64 -11.14 5.01 22.14
N ARG A 65 -10.55 5.46 21.04
CA ARG A 65 -9.10 5.44 20.78
C ARG A 65 -8.69 6.68 19.99
N ASP A 66 -7.41 7.03 20.08
CA ASP A 66 -6.81 8.03 19.20
C ASP A 66 -6.52 7.42 17.83
N VAL A 67 -7.42 7.65 16.86
CA VAL A 67 -7.23 7.18 15.47
C VAL A 67 -6.38 8.17 14.67
N ARG A 68 -5.14 7.76 14.37
CA ARG A 68 -4.16 8.50 13.57
C ARG A 68 -4.15 7.95 12.15
N ILE A 69 -4.20 8.82 11.15
CA ILE A 69 -4.14 8.41 9.73
C ILE A 69 -2.81 8.91 9.19
N CYS A 70 -1.96 7.99 8.73
CA CYS A 70 -0.61 8.31 8.30
C CYS A 70 -0.44 7.98 6.81
N TYR A 71 0.17 8.90 6.08
CA TYR A 71 0.55 8.75 4.67
C TYR A 71 2.06 8.89 4.52
N CYS A 72 2.70 7.89 3.92
CA CYS A 72 4.15 7.90 3.67
C CYS A 72 4.43 8.55 2.30
N ASP A 73 4.85 9.81 2.31
CA ASP A 73 5.18 10.57 1.11
C ASP A 73 6.49 10.07 0.49
N THR A 74 6.39 9.51 -0.71
CA THR A 74 7.56 9.04 -1.47
C THR A 74 8.19 10.12 -2.35
N GLY A 75 7.59 11.30 -2.44
CA GLY A 75 8.02 12.38 -3.33
C GLY A 75 7.90 12.06 -4.83
N SER A 76 7.18 10.99 -5.22
CA SER A 76 7.07 10.56 -6.63
C SER A 76 5.72 9.92 -6.97
N GLU A 77 4.69 10.16 -6.16
CA GLU A 77 3.31 9.79 -6.50
C GLU A 77 2.69 10.78 -7.49
N HIS A 78 1.61 10.37 -8.15
CA HIS A 78 0.92 11.22 -9.11
C HIS A 78 0.40 12.50 -8.40
N PRO A 79 0.54 13.71 -8.98
CA PRO A 79 0.14 14.97 -8.33
C PRO A 79 -1.32 15.01 -7.86
N ASP A 80 -2.21 14.31 -8.56
CA ASP A 80 -3.63 14.14 -8.18
C ASP A 80 -3.82 13.50 -6.79
N ASN A 81 -2.85 12.75 -6.27
CA ASN A 81 -2.94 12.19 -4.93
C ASN A 81 -3.10 13.28 -3.86
N ALA A 82 -2.57 14.49 -4.08
CA ALA A 82 -2.77 15.62 -3.17
C ALA A 82 -4.23 16.10 -3.14
N ARG A 83 -4.95 16.05 -4.28
CA ARG A 83 -6.40 16.30 -4.31
C ARG A 83 -7.14 15.20 -3.57
N PHE A 84 -6.91 13.94 -3.94
CA PHE A 84 -7.60 12.80 -3.33
C PHE A 84 -7.38 12.72 -1.81
N LEU A 85 -6.19 13.07 -1.33
CA LEU A 85 -5.88 13.16 0.10
C LEU A 85 -6.78 14.18 0.79
N ARG A 86 -6.94 15.39 0.24
CA ARG A 86 -7.81 16.44 0.82
C ARG A 86 -9.27 16.03 0.84
N ASP A 87 -9.76 15.44 -0.25
CA ASP A 87 -11.13 14.92 -0.31
C ASP A 87 -11.35 13.83 0.74
N CYS A 88 -10.33 13.00 0.97
CA CYS A 88 -10.34 11.98 2.02
C CYS A 88 -10.30 12.60 3.41
N GLU A 89 -9.50 13.63 3.69
CA GLU A 89 -9.48 14.35 4.98
C GLU A 89 -10.86 14.91 5.34
N GLU A 90 -11.54 15.54 4.38
CA GLU A 90 -12.92 16.01 4.56
C GLU A 90 -13.86 14.84 4.87
N TRP A 91 -13.75 13.73 4.12
CA TRP A 91 -14.56 12.54 4.36
C TRP A 91 -14.27 11.86 5.70
N PHE A 92 -13.01 11.85 6.13
CA PHE A 92 -12.57 11.32 7.42
C PHE A 92 -13.01 12.22 8.57
N GLY A 93 -13.11 13.52 8.33
CA GLY A 93 -13.30 14.55 9.35
C GLY A 93 -12.04 14.76 10.20
N ARG A 94 -10.87 14.40 9.67
CA ARG A 94 -9.56 14.42 10.35
C ARG A 94 -8.44 14.60 9.33
N GLU A 95 -7.40 15.31 9.72
CA GLU A 95 -6.18 15.48 8.91
C GLU A 95 -5.36 14.18 8.82
N VAL A 96 -4.64 14.04 7.72
CA VAL A 96 -3.69 12.96 7.46
C VAL A 96 -2.28 13.44 7.85
N GLU A 97 -1.60 12.67 8.68
CA GLU A 97 -0.20 12.91 9.01
C GLU A 97 0.71 12.46 7.89
N ILE A 98 1.44 13.42 7.31
CA ILE A 98 2.39 13.16 6.24
C ILE A 98 3.74 12.78 6.86
N LEU A 99 4.17 11.55 6.64
CA LEU A 99 5.48 11.04 7.04
C LEU A 99 6.41 11.07 5.83
N ARG A 100 7.55 11.75 5.97
CA ARG A 100 8.53 11.91 4.90
C ARG A 100 9.94 11.58 5.39
N SER A 101 10.74 10.97 4.51
CA SER A 101 12.13 10.68 4.82
C SER A 101 12.93 11.96 4.99
N ALA A 102 13.67 12.06 6.10
CA ALA A 102 14.67 13.11 6.29
C ALA A 102 15.94 12.87 5.46
N GLU A 103 16.18 11.62 5.04
CA GLU A 103 17.39 11.22 4.32
C GLU A 103 17.24 11.34 2.80
N TYR A 104 16.07 10.98 2.25
CA TYR A 104 15.84 10.88 0.81
C TYR A 104 14.75 11.82 0.34
N ARG A 105 15.02 12.55 -0.75
CA ARG A 105 14.04 13.49 -1.31
C ARG A 105 12.85 12.79 -1.97
N ASP A 106 13.14 11.76 -2.75
CA ASP A 106 12.20 11.06 -3.63
C ASP A 106 12.70 9.64 -3.99
N ILE A 107 11.92 8.86 -4.75
CA ILE A 107 12.32 7.49 -5.16
C ILE A 107 13.63 7.48 -5.98
N TRP A 108 13.89 8.53 -6.75
CA TRP A 108 15.04 8.62 -7.64
C TRP A 108 16.32 8.88 -6.86
N ASP A 109 16.23 9.66 -5.80
CA ASP A 109 17.33 9.88 -4.86
C ASP A 109 17.72 8.58 -4.14
N VAL A 110 16.73 7.79 -3.70
CA VAL A 110 16.97 6.44 -3.18
C VAL A 110 17.75 5.62 -4.21
N TYR A 111 17.25 5.52 -5.43
CA TYR A 111 17.87 4.69 -6.47
C TYR A 111 19.31 5.10 -6.79
N ARG A 112 19.58 6.40 -6.95
CA ARG A 112 20.92 6.92 -7.23
C ARG A 112 21.90 6.61 -6.09
N ARG A 113 21.50 6.89 -4.85
CA ARG A 113 22.38 6.77 -3.68
C ARG A 113 22.61 5.32 -3.25
N THR A 114 21.60 4.47 -3.35
CA THR A 114 21.72 3.05 -2.97
C THR A 114 22.16 2.15 -4.13
N ARG A 115 22.20 2.68 -5.35
CA ARG A 115 22.43 1.94 -6.61
C ARG A 115 21.59 0.67 -6.72
N TYR A 116 20.33 0.73 -6.29
CA TYR A 116 19.43 -0.43 -6.24
C TYR A 116 17.99 -0.01 -6.53
N LEU A 117 17.39 -0.64 -7.55
CA LEU A 117 15.99 -0.43 -7.93
C LEU A 117 15.06 -1.45 -7.24
N VAL A 118 15.04 -2.65 -7.80
CA VAL A 118 14.21 -3.79 -7.38
C VAL A 118 14.99 -5.10 -7.57
N GLY A 119 14.67 -6.10 -6.75
CA GLY A 119 15.25 -7.43 -6.87
C GLY A 119 14.55 -8.41 -5.94
N VAL A 120 15.23 -9.51 -5.60
CA VAL A 120 14.67 -10.57 -4.73
C VAL A 120 14.29 -10.06 -3.34
N ARG A 121 15.01 -9.03 -2.84
CA ARG A 121 14.73 -8.36 -1.56
C ARG A 121 13.62 -7.30 -1.66
N GLY A 122 12.87 -7.28 -2.75
CA GLY A 122 11.89 -6.23 -3.04
C GLY A 122 12.53 -4.95 -3.60
N ALA A 123 11.77 -3.86 -3.56
CA ALA A 123 12.20 -2.55 -4.08
C ALA A 123 12.77 -1.68 -2.97
N ARG A 124 13.91 -1.02 -3.23
CA ARG A 124 14.59 -0.23 -2.19
C ARG A 124 13.77 0.97 -1.74
N CYS A 125 13.04 1.61 -2.66
CA CYS A 125 12.14 2.71 -2.31
C CYS A 125 11.05 2.30 -1.30
N THR A 126 10.56 1.05 -1.34
CA THR A 126 9.58 0.56 -0.35
C THR A 126 10.20 0.46 1.04
N VAL A 127 11.47 0.04 1.13
CA VAL A 127 12.19 -0.04 2.41
C VAL A 127 12.42 1.35 2.97
N GLU A 128 13.04 2.24 2.19
CA GLU A 128 13.50 3.55 2.65
C GLU A 128 12.35 4.54 2.90
N LEU A 129 11.35 4.57 2.02
CA LEU A 129 10.34 5.62 2.01
C LEU A 129 8.99 5.18 2.60
N LYS A 130 8.81 3.88 2.87
CA LYS A 130 7.55 3.36 3.44
C LYS A 130 7.78 2.57 4.72
N LYS A 131 8.59 1.50 4.69
CA LYS A 131 8.83 0.67 5.88
C LYS A 131 9.52 1.42 7.00
N LYS A 132 10.62 2.12 6.71
CA LYS A 132 11.32 2.91 7.73
C LYS A 132 10.44 4.01 8.31
N MET A 133 9.65 4.69 7.47
CA MET A 133 8.70 5.72 7.93
C MET A 133 7.67 5.13 8.90
N ARG A 134 7.15 3.94 8.58
CA ARG A 134 6.25 3.20 9.47
C ARG A 134 6.91 2.86 10.79
N GLN A 135 8.07 2.21 10.73
CA GLN A 135 8.83 1.72 11.90
C GLN A 135 9.26 2.85 12.84
N GLN A 136 9.54 4.04 12.29
CA GLN A 136 9.89 5.22 13.08
C GLN A 136 8.68 5.84 13.80
N TYR A 137 7.47 5.66 13.26
CA TYR A 137 6.24 6.25 13.80
C TYR A 137 5.49 5.29 14.73
N GLU A 138 5.51 3.99 14.43
CA GLU A 138 4.74 2.98 15.14
C GLU A 138 5.25 2.76 16.57
N GLN A 139 4.32 2.62 17.50
CA GLN A 139 4.57 2.13 18.86
C GLN A 139 4.04 0.70 18.93
N ILE A 140 4.88 -0.25 18.50
CA ILE A 140 4.46 -1.63 18.24
C ILE A 140 3.81 -2.33 19.46
N ALA A 141 4.15 -1.88 20.67
CA ALA A 141 3.63 -2.44 21.93
C ALA A 141 2.20 -1.99 22.29
N SER A 142 1.70 -0.91 21.69
CA SER A 142 0.44 -0.24 22.10
C SER A 142 -0.48 0.16 20.95
N ASP A 143 0.06 0.26 19.73
CA ASP A 143 -0.72 0.66 18.56
C ASP A 143 -1.48 -0.53 17.96
N ILE A 144 -2.73 -0.26 17.56
CA ILE A 144 -3.44 -1.07 16.57
C ILE A 144 -3.02 -0.57 15.19
N GLN A 145 -2.40 -1.42 14.38
CA GLN A 145 -2.02 -1.13 13.00
C GLN A 145 -3.17 -1.53 12.07
N VAL A 146 -3.65 -0.62 11.23
CA VAL A 146 -4.71 -0.90 10.24
C VAL A 146 -4.15 -0.81 8.83
N PHE A 147 -4.21 -1.90 8.07
CA PHE A 147 -3.84 -1.93 6.65
C PHE A 147 -5.07 -2.15 5.76
N GLY A 148 -5.16 -1.37 4.67
CA GLY A 148 -6.19 -1.49 3.63
C GLY A 148 -5.92 -2.61 2.62
N LEU A 149 -5.68 -3.82 3.11
CA LEU A 149 -5.49 -5.03 2.30
C LEU A 149 -6.82 -5.74 2.09
N VAL A 150 -7.02 -6.34 0.93
CA VAL A 150 -8.29 -6.99 0.52
C VAL A 150 -8.21 -8.52 0.57
N ALA A 151 -9.35 -9.21 0.41
CA ALA A 151 -9.48 -10.66 0.60
C ALA A 151 -8.46 -11.50 -0.21
N VAL A 152 -8.16 -11.12 -1.45
CA VAL A 152 -7.16 -11.81 -2.29
C VAL A 152 -5.73 -11.74 -1.74
N GLU A 153 -5.48 -10.87 -0.76
CA GLU A 153 -4.19 -10.72 -0.09
C GLU A 153 -4.12 -11.44 1.27
N ALA A 154 -5.12 -12.27 1.62
CA ALA A 154 -5.21 -12.93 2.93
C ALA A 154 -3.96 -13.76 3.29
N ASP A 155 -3.42 -14.54 2.34
CA ASP A 155 -2.20 -15.34 2.57
C ASP A 155 -0.98 -14.46 2.85
N ARG A 156 -0.90 -13.30 2.20
CA ARG A 156 0.16 -12.32 2.44
C ARG A 156 0.05 -11.73 3.84
N VAL A 157 -1.18 -11.47 4.31
CA VAL A 157 -1.44 -10.99 5.67
C VAL A 157 -1.11 -12.06 6.70
N ALA A 158 -1.44 -13.32 6.45
CA ALA A 158 -1.10 -14.43 7.33
C ALA A 158 0.41 -14.54 7.54
N ARG A 159 1.20 -14.54 6.45
CA ARG A 159 2.67 -14.52 6.52
C ARG A 159 3.20 -13.28 7.24
N PHE A 160 2.64 -12.10 6.96
CA PHE A 160 3.06 -10.87 7.63
C PHE A 160 2.80 -10.94 9.15
N ARG A 161 1.67 -11.47 9.60
CA ARG A 161 1.38 -11.68 11.02
C ARG A 161 2.35 -12.67 11.67
N GLN A 162 2.69 -13.75 10.97
CA GLN A 162 3.66 -14.73 11.44
C GLN A 162 5.04 -14.10 11.64
N ASN A 163 5.45 -13.21 10.74
CA ASN A 163 6.76 -12.55 10.79
C ASN A 163 6.82 -11.34 11.73
N ASN A 164 5.67 -10.85 12.21
CA ASN A 164 5.56 -9.68 13.10
C ASN A 164 4.58 -9.99 14.25
N PRO A 165 4.83 -11.02 15.08
CA PRO A 165 3.90 -11.47 16.13
C PRO A 165 3.62 -10.43 17.23
N GLU A 166 4.53 -9.47 17.41
CA GLU A 166 4.42 -8.34 18.31
C GLU A 166 3.46 -7.25 17.80
N MET A 167 3.22 -7.19 16.49
CA MET A 167 2.34 -6.20 15.87
C MET A 167 0.87 -6.62 16.00
N TYR A 168 0.01 -5.72 16.48
CA TYR A 168 -1.44 -5.91 16.40
C TYR A 168 -1.97 -5.37 15.07
N LEU A 169 -2.16 -6.27 14.08
CA LEU A 169 -2.61 -5.91 12.74
C LEU A 169 -4.09 -6.23 12.48
N GLU A 170 -4.86 -5.19 12.17
CA GLU A 170 -6.23 -5.29 11.64
C GLU A 170 -6.29 -5.04 10.14
N THR A 171 -7.17 -5.80 9.47
CA THR A 171 -7.39 -5.76 8.02
C THR A 171 -8.89 -5.68 7.74
N PRO A 172 -9.53 -4.53 8.01
CA PRO A 172 -10.99 -4.42 8.12
C PRO A 172 -11.75 -4.73 6.83
N LEU A 173 -11.07 -4.67 5.67
CA LEU A 173 -11.64 -5.05 4.37
C LEU A 173 -11.71 -6.57 4.21
N ILE A 174 -10.64 -7.30 4.56
CA ILE A 174 -10.63 -8.77 4.61
C ILE A 174 -11.72 -9.27 5.55
N ASP A 175 -11.80 -8.68 6.74
CA ASP A 175 -12.79 -9.07 7.77
C ASP A 175 -14.25 -8.90 7.28
N ARG A 176 -14.47 -8.01 6.29
CA ARG A 176 -15.77 -7.72 5.68
C ARG A 176 -15.94 -8.35 4.30
N GLY A 177 -14.94 -9.05 3.78
CA GLY A 177 -14.95 -9.60 2.43
C GLY A 177 -15.04 -8.55 1.32
N LEU A 178 -14.57 -7.32 1.57
CA LEU A 178 -14.58 -6.25 0.58
C LEU A 178 -13.39 -6.38 -0.37
N ASP A 179 -13.67 -6.24 -1.66
CA ASP A 179 -12.64 -6.16 -2.68
C ASP A 179 -12.35 -4.71 -3.10
N LYS A 180 -11.50 -4.55 -4.11
CA LYS A 180 -11.13 -3.23 -4.63
C LYS A 180 -12.29 -2.55 -5.38
N ALA A 181 -13.13 -3.30 -6.09
CA ALA A 181 -14.27 -2.76 -6.81
C ALA A 181 -15.31 -2.22 -5.82
N ASP A 182 -15.57 -2.93 -4.72
CA ASP A 182 -16.38 -2.45 -3.61
C ASP A 182 -15.84 -1.15 -3.05
N CYS A 183 -14.52 -1.07 -2.82
CA CYS A 183 -13.90 0.12 -2.28
C CYS A 183 -14.03 1.33 -3.23
N LEU A 184 -13.85 1.12 -4.54
CA LEU A 184 -14.06 2.16 -5.54
C LEU A 184 -15.51 2.65 -5.54
N ALA A 185 -16.47 1.74 -5.48
CA ALA A 185 -17.89 2.09 -5.41
C ALA A 185 -18.25 2.86 -4.13
N ILE A 186 -17.62 2.56 -2.99
CA ILE A 186 -17.81 3.30 -1.74
C ILE A 186 -17.27 4.74 -1.85
N ILE A 187 -16.10 4.91 -2.46
CA ILE A 187 -15.48 6.23 -2.69
C ILE A 187 -16.38 7.09 -3.58
N GLU A 188 -16.83 6.53 -4.71
CA GLU A 188 -17.74 7.22 -5.63
C GLU A 188 -19.07 7.59 -4.96
N LYS A 189 -19.69 6.66 -4.22
CA LYS A 189 -20.94 6.93 -3.45
C LYS A 189 -20.75 7.97 -2.35
N SER A 190 -19.52 8.19 -1.90
CA SER A 190 -19.19 9.22 -0.92
C SER A 190 -18.97 10.59 -1.57
N GLY A 191 -19.17 10.71 -2.89
CA GLY A 191 -18.98 11.95 -3.64
C GLY A 191 -17.51 12.29 -3.92
N ILE A 192 -16.60 11.34 -3.71
CA ILE A 192 -15.17 11.54 -3.90
C ILE A 192 -14.77 11.01 -5.27
N GLU A 193 -14.08 11.83 -6.05
CA GLU A 193 -13.53 11.39 -7.32
C GLU A 193 -12.31 10.48 -7.10
N ILE A 194 -12.31 9.30 -7.74
CA ILE A 194 -11.21 8.33 -7.66
C ILE A 194 -9.88 8.93 -8.15
N PRO A 195 -8.73 8.48 -7.62
CA PRO A 195 -7.42 8.95 -8.08
C PRO A 195 -7.20 8.82 -9.59
N MET A 196 -6.50 9.78 -10.19
CA MET A 196 -6.20 9.87 -11.62
C MET A 196 -5.61 8.57 -12.18
N MET A 197 -4.75 7.88 -11.42
CA MET A 197 -4.17 6.61 -11.87
C MET A 197 -5.25 5.56 -12.20
N TYR A 198 -6.34 5.48 -11.44
CA TYR A 198 -7.45 4.59 -11.76
C TYR A 198 -8.24 5.06 -12.99
N ARG A 199 -8.39 6.38 -13.20
CA ARG A 199 -9.02 6.95 -14.41
C ARG A 199 -8.21 6.61 -15.66
N LEU A 200 -6.88 6.64 -15.55
CA LEU A 200 -5.92 6.18 -16.56
C LEU A 200 -5.82 4.64 -16.66
N LYS A 201 -6.74 3.91 -16.01
CA LYS A 201 -6.86 2.46 -16.02
C LYS A 201 -5.65 1.72 -15.42
N PHE A 202 -4.86 2.37 -14.58
CA PHE A 202 -3.88 1.65 -13.76
C PHE A 202 -4.56 0.96 -12.59
N ASN A 203 -4.03 -0.18 -12.18
CA ASN A 203 -4.55 -1.00 -11.10
C ASN A 203 -4.22 -0.46 -9.69
N HIS A 204 -3.44 0.62 -9.58
CA HIS A 204 -3.05 1.17 -8.28
C HIS A 204 -2.71 2.66 -8.39
N SER A 205 -2.88 3.41 -7.29
CA SER A 205 -2.48 4.81 -7.19
C SER A 205 -1.06 4.99 -6.62
N ASN A 206 -0.11 4.19 -7.12
CA ASN A 206 1.29 4.21 -6.68
C ASN A 206 2.10 5.34 -7.34
N CYS A 207 3.40 5.39 -7.03
CA CYS A 207 4.41 6.20 -7.72
C CYS A 207 4.33 6.08 -9.25
N VAL A 208 4.61 7.19 -9.93
CA VAL A 208 4.77 7.24 -11.39
C VAL A 208 6.24 7.53 -11.70
N PRO A 209 7.04 6.51 -12.04
CA PRO A 209 6.71 5.09 -12.26
C PRO A 209 6.96 4.21 -11.03
N CYS A 210 6.57 2.94 -11.12
CA CYS A 210 6.89 1.91 -10.13
C CYS A 210 7.87 0.86 -10.68
N VAL A 211 9.01 0.68 -10.01
CA VAL A 211 10.02 -0.33 -10.35
C VAL A 211 9.58 -1.79 -10.13
N LYS A 212 8.41 -2.04 -9.53
CA LYS A 212 7.86 -3.41 -9.43
C LYS A 212 6.97 -3.78 -10.62
N GLY A 213 6.67 -2.83 -11.50
CA GLY A 213 5.90 -3.09 -12.70
C GLY A 213 6.66 -3.97 -13.67
N GLN A 214 5.90 -4.82 -14.35
CA GLN A 214 6.41 -5.72 -15.37
C GLN A 214 6.35 -5.05 -16.75
N GLN A 215 6.60 -5.81 -17.81
CA GLN A 215 6.80 -5.31 -19.17
C GLN A 215 5.56 -4.57 -19.72
N GLY A 216 4.36 -5.12 -19.52
CA GLY A 216 3.08 -4.53 -19.91
C GLY A 216 2.78 -3.24 -19.16
N TYR A 217 3.02 -3.20 -17.84
CA TYR A 217 2.97 -1.95 -17.07
C TYR A 217 3.91 -0.89 -17.64
N TRP A 218 5.17 -1.25 -17.92
CA TRP A 218 6.14 -0.29 -18.45
C TRP A 218 5.80 0.19 -19.86
N ASN A 219 5.22 -0.66 -20.71
CA ASN A 219 4.67 -0.23 -22.00
C ASN A 219 3.44 0.69 -21.84
N LYS A 220 2.64 0.50 -20.80
CA LYS A 220 1.57 1.45 -20.44
C LYS A 220 2.12 2.79 -19.94
N ILE A 221 3.17 2.77 -19.11
CA ILE A 221 3.91 3.96 -18.67
C ILE A 221 4.54 4.68 -19.87
N ARG A 222 5.13 3.97 -20.83
CA ARG A 222 5.70 4.56 -22.06
C ARG A 222 4.70 5.44 -22.79
N LYS A 223 3.44 4.99 -22.86
CA LYS A 223 2.35 5.71 -23.54
C LYS A 223 1.79 6.86 -22.69
N ALA A 224 1.53 6.61 -21.41
CA ALA A 224 0.84 7.58 -20.54
C ALA A 224 1.78 8.63 -19.92
N PHE A 225 3.04 8.28 -19.68
CA PHE A 225 4.05 9.09 -19.00
C PHE A 225 5.43 8.88 -19.64
N PRO A 226 5.63 9.31 -20.91
CA PRO A 226 6.87 9.04 -21.66
C PRO A 226 8.11 9.58 -20.96
N GLU A 227 8.04 10.76 -20.32
CA GLU A 227 9.17 11.31 -19.57
C GLU A 227 9.60 10.44 -18.38
N ALA A 228 8.63 9.82 -17.69
CA ALA A 228 8.91 8.89 -16.60
C ALA A 228 9.54 7.58 -17.12
N PHE A 229 9.11 7.12 -18.30
CA PHE A 229 9.70 5.99 -19.00
C PHE A 229 11.17 6.26 -19.37
N GLU A 230 11.43 7.38 -20.06
CA GLU A 230 12.78 7.76 -20.48
C GLU A 230 13.73 7.97 -19.30
N ARG A 231 13.25 8.63 -18.25
CA ARG A 231 14.03 8.83 -17.02
C ARG A 231 14.44 7.51 -16.37
N MET A 232 13.54 6.53 -16.30
CA MET A 232 13.88 5.22 -15.76
C MET A 232 14.81 4.45 -16.70
N SER A 233 14.58 4.51 -18.02
CA SER A 233 15.44 3.88 -19.02
C SER A 233 16.89 4.36 -18.90
N ALA A 234 17.10 5.68 -18.77
CA ALA A 234 18.41 6.27 -18.53
C ALA A 234 19.02 5.81 -17.19
N MET A 235 18.21 5.74 -16.12
CA MET A 235 18.67 5.27 -14.81
C MET A 235 19.09 3.79 -14.82
N GLU A 236 18.39 2.92 -15.55
CA GLU A 236 18.81 1.53 -15.74
C GLU A 236 20.19 1.43 -16.39
N GLN A 237 20.49 2.29 -17.38
CA GLN A 237 21.80 2.34 -18.02
C GLN A 237 22.88 2.86 -17.05
N GLU A 238 22.61 3.95 -16.34
CA GLU A 238 23.53 4.54 -15.36
C GLU A 238 23.90 3.54 -14.24
N LEU A 239 22.92 2.75 -13.80
CA LEU A 239 23.07 1.79 -12.73
C LEU A 239 23.58 0.41 -13.20
N GLY A 240 23.48 0.11 -14.50
CA GLY A 240 23.82 -1.21 -15.05
C GLY A 240 22.86 -2.32 -14.60
N VAL A 241 21.61 -1.96 -14.27
CA VAL A 241 20.58 -2.89 -13.76
C VAL A 241 19.31 -2.77 -14.59
N ALA A 242 18.63 -3.91 -14.80
CA ALA A 242 17.35 -3.96 -15.49
C ALA A 242 16.24 -4.35 -14.50
N ILE A 243 15.11 -3.65 -14.57
CA ILE A 243 13.90 -3.91 -13.80
C ILE A 243 13.20 -5.16 -14.35
N ASN A 244 13.13 -5.27 -15.68
CA ASN A 244 12.46 -6.37 -16.36
C ASN A 244 13.41 -7.52 -16.69
N LYS A 245 12.83 -8.71 -16.84
CA LYS A 245 13.52 -9.94 -17.20
C LYS A 245 12.62 -10.83 -18.05
N THR A 246 13.23 -11.69 -18.86
CA THR A 246 12.57 -12.78 -19.59
C THR A 246 13.30 -14.09 -19.30
N TYR A 247 12.61 -15.20 -19.53
CA TYR A 247 13.21 -16.52 -19.47
C TYR A 247 13.17 -17.14 -20.87
N ARG A 248 14.34 -17.48 -21.44
CA ARG A 248 14.45 -18.18 -22.73
C ARG A 248 15.26 -19.45 -22.52
N GLY A 249 14.68 -20.61 -22.83
CA GLY A 249 15.33 -21.91 -22.59
C GLY A 249 15.69 -22.17 -21.12
N GLY A 250 14.93 -21.59 -20.17
CA GLY A 250 15.24 -21.67 -18.73
C GLY A 250 16.27 -20.64 -18.24
N GLU A 251 16.97 -19.95 -19.14
CA GLU A 251 17.94 -18.92 -18.79
C GLU A 251 17.26 -17.57 -18.57
N ARG A 252 17.65 -16.89 -17.48
CA ARG A 252 17.15 -15.56 -17.15
C ARG A 252 17.95 -14.49 -17.89
N THR A 253 17.31 -13.77 -18.80
CA THR A 253 17.89 -12.62 -19.50
C THR A 253 17.32 -11.31 -18.97
N ARG A 254 18.19 -10.31 -18.77
CA ARG A 254 17.79 -8.94 -18.40
C ARG A 254 17.14 -8.25 -19.61
N VAL A 255 16.07 -7.49 -19.38
CA VAL A 255 15.44 -6.65 -20.41
C VAL A 255 15.46 -5.21 -19.93
N PHE A 256 16.30 -4.39 -20.54
CA PHE A 256 16.34 -2.96 -20.30
C PHE A 256 15.15 -2.28 -20.99
N LEU A 257 14.66 -1.18 -20.42
CA LEU A 257 13.55 -0.41 -20.96
C LEU A 257 13.84 0.15 -22.35
N LYS A 258 15.08 0.56 -22.63
CA LYS A 258 15.50 0.99 -23.99
C LYS A 258 15.29 -0.09 -25.06
N ASP A 259 15.37 -1.36 -24.65
CA ASP A 259 15.28 -2.53 -25.54
C ASP A 259 13.92 -3.25 -25.40
N LEU A 260 13.01 -2.71 -24.58
CA LEU A 260 11.72 -3.34 -24.31
C LEU A 260 10.80 -3.21 -25.54
N PRO A 261 10.37 -4.33 -26.16
CA PRO A 261 9.46 -4.26 -27.30
C PRO A 261 8.11 -3.64 -26.90
N GLU A 262 7.52 -2.83 -27.78
CA GLU A 262 6.26 -2.10 -27.51
C GLU A 262 5.05 -3.01 -27.25
N ASN A 263 5.11 -4.25 -27.71
CA ASN A 263 4.08 -5.27 -27.55
C ASN A 263 4.42 -6.29 -26.46
N ALA A 264 5.48 -6.06 -25.67
CA ALA A 264 5.91 -6.98 -24.64
C ALA A 264 5.07 -6.87 -23.36
N GLY A 265 4.72 -8.02 -22.78
CA GLY A 265 3.87 -8.13 -21.60
C GLY A 265 2.39 -7.85 -21.87
N ASN A 266 1.52 -8.33 -20.98
CA ASN A 266 0.11 -7.99 -20.98
C ASN A 266 -0.24 -7.39 -19.62
N TYR A 267 -0.54 -6.09 -19.58
CA TYR A 267 -0.77 -5.37 -18.32
C TYR A 267 -1.91 -5.96 -17.49
N ASP A 268 -2.96 -6.46 -18.14
CA ASP A 268 -4.15 -6.96 -17.45
C ASP A 268 -3.94 -8.37 -16.86
N ASP A 269 -2.99 -9.13 -17.39
CA ASP A 269 -2.62 -10.48 -16.91
C ASP A 269 -1.43 -10.45 -15.94
N GLU A 270 -0.81 -9.29 -15.76
CA GLU A 270 0.37 -9.13 -14.91
C GLU A 270 0.00 -9.18 -13.42
N PRO A 271 0.87 -9.76 -12.57
CA PRO A 271 0.68 -9.72 -11.13
C PRO A 271 0.55 -8.26 -10.64
N ASP A 272 -0.38 -8.03 -9.73
CA ASP A 272 -0.62 -6.68 -9.22
C ASP A 272 0.63 -6.13 -8.49
N ILE A 273 0.86 -4.83 -8.63
CA ILE A 273 1.98 -4.15 -7.99
C ILE A 273 1.68 -3.97 -6.50
N SER A 274 2.18 -4.91 -5.71
CA SER A 274 2.09 -4.86 -4.27
C SER A 274 3.19 -3.99 -3.64
N CYS A 275 2.87 -2.72 -3.37
CA CYS A 275 3.75 -1.74 -2.71
C CYS A 275 3.42 -1.46 -1.23
N GLY A 276 2.67 -2.35 -0.59
CA GLY A 276 2.25 -2.16 0.80
C GLY A 276 3.37 -2.31 1.85
N LEU A 277 3.09 -1.84 3.05
CA LEU A 277 4.03 -1.78 4.19
C LEU A 277 4.55 -3.15 4.66
N GLY A 278 3.85 -4.24 4.35
CA GLY A 278 4.30 -5.62 4.59
C GLY A 278 4.99 -6.29 3.40
N CYS A 279 5.43 -5.54 2.38
CA CYS A 279 6.06 -6.11 1.19
C CYS A 279 7.52 -6.54 1.44
N GLY A 280 7.91 -7.78 1.11
CA GLY A 280 9.32 -8.20 1.05
C GLY A 280 9.91 -8.90 2.28
N GLU A 281 9.10 -9.49 3.16
CA GLU A 281 9.58 -10.27 4.32
C GLU A 281 9.70 -11.77 4.02
N VAL A 282 10.29 -12.13 2.87
CA VAL A 282 10.48 -13.54 2.45
C VAL A 282 11.95 -13.98 2.55
N MET A 283 12.84 -13.17 3.14
CA MET A 283 14.28 -13.50 3.15
C MET A 283 14.93 -13.51 4.54
N ARG A 284 14.18 -13.30 5.63
CA ARG A 284 14.76 -13.43 6.98
C ARG A 284 15.12 -14.89 7.34
N GLU A 285 14.49 -15.87 6.67
CA GLU A 285 14.75 -17.31 6.84
C GLU A 285 15.96 -17.83 6.05
N LEU A 286 16.47 -17.08 5.06
CA LEU A 286 17.67 -17.50 4.29
C LEU A 286 18.97 -16.98 4.91
N GLU A 287 18.91 -15.90 5.70
CA GLU A 287 20.09 -15.34 6.38
C GLU A 287 20.50 -16.16 7.64
N GLU A 288 19.60 -16.97 8.21
CA GLU A 288 19.92 -17.83 9.37
C GLU A 288 20.46 -19.23 8.98
N CYS A 289 20.42 -19.60 7.69
CA CYS A 289 21.04 -20.84 7.20
C CYS A 289 22.41 -20.63 6.54
N GLU A 290 22.84 -19.38 6.32
CA GLU A 290 24.15 -19.04 5.74
C GLU A 290 25.06 -18.26 6.71
N ALA A 291 24.74 -18.27 8.02
CA ALA A 291 25.59 -17.73 9.09
C ALA A 291 26.23 -18.84 9.93
#